data_AF-A0A1Z2XVU7-F1
#
_entry.id   AF-A0A1Z2XVU7-F1
#
_cell.length_a   1.000
_cell.length_b   1.000
_cell.length_c   1.000
_cell.angle_alpha   90.00
_cell.angle_beta   90.00
_cell.angle_gamma   90.00
#
_symmetry.space_group_name_H-M   'P 1'
#
loop_
_entity.id
_entity.type
_entity.pdbx_description
1 polymer ?
#
loop_
_entity_poly.entity_id
_entity_poly.type
_entity_poly.pdbx_seq_one_letter_code
_entity_poly.pdbx_strand_id
1 'polypeptide(L)'
;MYAYAKELKNAGRAGFIGISSHNTKIALEAVKSGKIEVLMFLVNPLFNLLPQDSADARMKGCAVAELSDEEKAAYPTKQELYAECEKRGIPIVAMKPFAAGNILKGSKGPISGLLELTPVQCVQYALSFPAVACPVPGFASVDELNQSLAWLTATEEEKDLSIISESLAGKFHGQCMYCNHCQPCPKSIDIAQVTKLADLAEKGLTDEIRSQYTALATHGGDCIRCGSCTKRCPFGIDAMGNMARAAAVFGC
;
A
#
# COMPACT_ATOMS: atom_id res chain seq x y z
N MET A 1 -18.18 -21.73 5.75
CA MET A 1 -18.23 -20.26 5.60
C MET A 1 -18.44 -19.83 4.16
N TYR A 2 -17.52 -20.08 3.22
CA TYR A 2 -17.68 -19.63 1.82
C TYR A 2 -18.96 -20.15 1.12
N ALA A 3 -19.29 -21.44 1.26
CA ALA A 3 -20.51 -22.00 0.66
C ALA A 3 -21.78 -21.25 1.10
N TYR A 4 -21.87 -20.91 2.38
CA TYR A 4 -22.98 -20.13 2.92
C TYR A 4 -22.97 -18.68 2.43
N ALA A 5 -21.81 -18.02 2.35
CA ALA A 5 -21.71 -16.68 1.76
C ALA A 5 -22.14 -16.67 0.28
N LYS A 6 -21.80 -17.72 -0.47
CA LYS A 6 -22.22 -17.91 -1.86
C LYS A 6 -23.73 -18.14 -1.98
N GLU A 7 -24.32 -18.92 -1.07
CA GLU A 7 -25.77 -19.09 -0.98
C GLU A 7 -26.47 -17.74 -0.74
N LEU A 8 -26.00 -16.95 0.23
CA LEU A 8 -26.55 -15.62 0.52
C LEU A 8 -26.44 -14.67 -0.67
N LYS A 9 -25.32 -14.69 -1.40
CA LYS A 9 -25.16 -13.90 -2.62
C LYS A 9 -26.11 -14.35 -3.73
N ASN A 10 -26.21 -15.66 -3.98
CA ASN A 10 -27.12 -16.22 -4.98
C ASN A 10 -28.59 -15.94 -4.67
N ALA A 11 -28.94 -15.85 -3.39
CA ALA A 11 -30.28 -15.46 -2.94
C ALA A 11 -30.52 -13.93 -2.96
N GLY A 12 -29.56 -13.13 -3.44
CA GLY A 12 -29.66 -11.66 -3.49
C GLY A 12 -29.56 -10.97 -2.13
N ARG A 13 -29.19 -11.70 -1.07
CA ARG A 13 -29.08 -11.17 0.31
C ARG A 13 -27.73 -10.51 0.61
N ALA A 14 -26.74 -10.73 -0.26
CA ALA A 14 -25.44 -10.09 -0.19
C ALA A 14 -25.02 -9.64 -1.60
N GLY A 15 -24.48 -8.43 -1.74
CA GLY A 15 -23.99 -7.92 -3.02
C GLY A 15 -22.62 -8.49 -3.41
N PHE A 16 -21.74 -8.68 -2.41
CA PHE A 16 -20.36 -9.09 -2.61
C PHE A 16 -19.92 -10.07 -1.53
N ILE A 17 -19.00 -10.97 -1.86
CA ILE A 17 -18.32 -11.83 -0.89
C ILE A 17 -16.96 -11.22 -0.59
N GLY A 18 -16.70 -10.90 0.67
CA GLY A 18 -15.41 -10.36 1.11
C GLY A 18 -14.90 -11.02 2.37
N ILE A 19 -13.64 -10.71 2.71
CA ILE A 19 -13.05 -11.06 4.01
C ILE A 19 -12.36 -9.85 4.62
N SER A 20 -12.15 -9.89 5.92
CA SER A 20 -11.24 -9.00 6.62
C SER A 20 -10.08 -9.80 7.21
N SER A 21 -8.88 -9.22 7.20
CA SER A 21 -7.71 -9.88 7.78
C SER A 21 -6.70 -8.87 8.31
N HIS A 22 -6.00 -9.25 9.39
CA HIS A 22 -4.79 -8.57 9.85
C HIS A 22 -3.51 -9.31 9.42
N ASN A 23 -3.66 -10.41 8.70
CA ASN A 23 -2.59 -11.29 8.25
C ASN A 23 -2.55 -11.28 6.71
N THR A 24 -1.44 -10.78 6.19
CA THR A 24 -1.07 -10.64 4.77
C THR A 24 -1.08 -12.00 4.08
N LYS A 25 -0.60 -13.08 4.71
CA LYS A 25 -0.65 -14.43 4.13
C LYS A 25 -2.09 -14.90 3.92
N ILE A 26 -2.93 -14.78 4.94
CA ILE A 26 -4.36 -15.15 4.83
C ILE A 26 -5.07 -14.28 3.78
N ALA A 27 -4.79 -12.97 3.79
CA ALA A 27 -5.36 -12.04 2.81
C ALA A 27 -4.94 -12.41 1.38
N LEU A 28 -3.66 -12.69 1.18
CA LEU A 28 -3.12 -13.03 -0.14
C LEU A 28 -3.68 -14.36 -0.66
N GLU A 29 -3.79 -15.39 0.18
CA GLU A 29 -4.42 -16.66 -0.19
C GLU A 29 -5.89 -16.48 -0.56
N ALA A 30 -6.63 -15.63 0.17
CA ALA A 30 -8.02 -15.34 -0.14
C ALA A 30 -8.17 -14.60 -1.49
N VAL A 31 -7.33 -13.62 -1.75
CA VAL A 31 -7.27 -12.90 -3.04
C VAL A 31 -6.94 -13.87 -4.19
N LYS A 32 -5.94 -14.74 -4.00
CA LYS A 32 -5.53 -15.74 -5.01
C LYS A 32 -6.59 -16.80 -5.27
N SER A 33 -7.44 -17.09 -4.29
CA SER A 33 -8.45 -18.15 -4.38
C SER A 33 -9.55 -17.91 -5.42
N GLY A 34 -9.75 -16.67 -5.87
CA GLY A 34 -10.86 -16.31 -6.78
C GLY A 34 -12.25 -16.37 -6.13
N LYS A 35 -12.32 -16.44 -4.79
CA LYS A 35 -13.57 -16.59 -4.03
C LYS A 35 -14.07 -15.28 -3.41
N ILE A 36 -13.27 -14.22 -3.40
CA ILE A 36 -13.62 -12.92 -2.82
C ILE A 36 -13.62 -11.84 -3.90
N GLU A 37 -14.42 -10.82 -3.65
CA GLU A 37 -14.61 -9.65 -4.52
C GLU A 37 -14.19 -8.36 -3.83
N VAL A 38 -13.99 -8.40 -2.51
CA VAL A 38 -13.53 -7.25 -1.73
C VAL A 38 -12.69 -7.74 -0.56
N LEU A 39 -11.61 -7.03 -0.28
CA LEU A 39 -10.73 -7.30 0.86
C LEU A 39 -10.76 -6.10 1.82
N MET A 40 -11.11 -6.31 3.08
CA MET A 40 -10.85 -5.31 4.12
C MET A 40 -9.48 -5.59 4.74
N PHE A 41 -8.51 -4.67 4.59
CA PHE A 41 -7.14 -4.86 5.06
C PHE A 41 -6.54 -3.61 5.71
N LEU A 42 -5.49 -3.79 6.52
CA LEU A 42 -4.77 -2.71 7.19
C LEU A 42 -4.01 -1.86 6.16
N VAL A 43 -4.34 -0.57 6.05
CA VAL A 43 -3.59 0.36 5.20
C VAL A 43 -3.38 1.67 5.95
N ASN A 44 -2.18 1.84 6.49
CA ASN A 44 -1.70 3.07 7.13
C ASN A 44 -0.17 3.01 7.26
N PRO A 45 0.51 4.15 7.48
CA PRO A 45 1.97 4.18 7.52
C PRO A 45 2.56 3.22 8.55
N LEU A 46 2.05 3.20 9.78
CA LEU A 46 2.57 2.34 10.84
C LEU A 46 2.59 0.86 10.43
N PHE A 47 1.46 0.33 9.95
CA PHE A 47 1.35 -1.09 9.62
C PHE A 47 2.06 -1.46 8.30
N ASN A 48 2.21 -0.51 7.38
CA ASN A 48 2.93 -0.71 6.13
C ASN A 48 4.45 -0.62 6.28
N LEU A 49 4.91 0.10 7.30
CA LEU A 49 6.33 0.24 7.60
C LEU A 49 6.84 -0.86 8.52
N LEU A 50 6.00 -1.45 9.37
CA LEU A 50 6.41 -2.59 10.19
C LEU A 50 6.73 -3.82 9.31
N PRO A 51 7.93 -4.43 9.48
CA PRO A 51 8.42 -5.53 8.64
C PRO A 51 7.69 -6.84 8.94
N GLN A 52 6.44 -6.95 8.46
CA GLN A 52 5.57 -8.12 8.49
C GLN A 52 4.63 -8.25 9.70
N ASP A 53 3.57 -9.05 9.48
CA ASP A 53 2.40 -9.19 10.34
C ASP A 53 2.74 -9.67 11.74
N SER A 54 2.82 -8.72 12.68
CA SER A 54 2.73 -9.02 14.10
C SER A 54 1.47 -9.80 14.48
N ALA A 55 0.47 -9.88 13.60
CA ALA A 55 -0.72 -10.71 13.78
C ALA A 55 -0.38 -12.22 13.82
N ASP A 56 0.52 -12.75 12.98
CA ASP A 56 0.82 -14.19 12.96
C ASP A 56 1.73 -14.59 14.12
N ALA A 57 2.76 -13.78 14.41
CA ALA A 57 3.64 -13.98 15.57
C ALA A 57 2.86 -13.90 16.90
N ARG A 58 1.97 -12.91 17.04
CA ARG A 58 1.12 -12.76 18.23
C ARG A 58 0.08 -13.86 18.36
N MET A 59 -0.43 -14.42 17.26
CA MET A 59 -1.35 -15.56 17.27
C MET A 59 -0.64 -16.88 17.61
N LYS A 60 0.67 -16.99 17.32
CA LYS A 60 1.53 -18.13 17.69
C LYS A 60 2.21 -17.97 19.06
N GLY A 61 2.02 -16.83 19.74
CA GLY A 61 2.65 -16.56 21.04
C GLY A 61 4.16 -16.27 20.98
N CYS A 62 4.72 -16.04 19.79
CA CYS A 62 6.13 -15.71 19.60
C CYS A 62 6.31 -14.20 19.48
N ALA A 63 7.40 -13.66 20.02
CA ALA A 63 7.79 -12.31 19.70
C ALA A 63 8.32 -12.28 18.25
N VAL A 64 7.87 -11.33 17.42
CA VAL A 64 8.39 -11.16 16.03
C VAL A 64 9.92 -11.04 16.00
N ALA A 65 10.52 -10.58 17.11
CA ALA A 65 11.96 -10.47 17.32
C ALA A 65 12.70 -11.83 17.33
N GLU A 66 12.00 -12.95 17.51
CA GLU A 66 12.58 -14.29 17.65
C GLU A 66 12.64 -15.07 16.32
N LEU A 67 12.06 -14.56 15.24
CA LEU A 67 12.11 -15.20 13.92
C LEU A 67 13.47 -15.00 13.24
N SER A 68 13.96 -16.03 12.54
CA SER A 68 15.14 -15.91 11.67
C SER A 68 14.85 -15.01 10.47
N ASP A 69 15.90 -14.51 9.81
CA ASP A 69 15.74 -13.69 8.61
C ASP A 69 15.20 -14.50 7.42
N GLU A 70 15.50 -15.80 7.33
CA GLU A 70 14.86 -16.69 6.35
C GLU A 70 13.37 -16.88 6.64
N GLU A 71 12.99 -17.03 7.91
CA GLU A 71 11.59 -17.15 8.30
C GLU A 71 10.81 -15.87 7.98
N LYS A 72 11.40 -14.70 8.22
CA LYS A 72 10.82 -13.39 7.85
C LYS A 72 10.67 -13.24 6.34
N ALA A 73 11.66 -13.67 5.56
CA ALA A 73 11.64 -13.60 4.10
C ALA A 73 10.60 -14.54 3.47
N ALA A 74 10.17 -15.59 4.17
CA ALA A 74 9.15 -16.52 3.70
C ALA A 74 7.71 -15.97 3.80
N TYR A 75 7.48 -14.85 4.50
CA TYR A 75 6.17 -14.22 4.58
C TYR A 75 5.93 -13.27 3.40
N PRO A 76 4.74 -13.32 2.77
CA PRO A 76 4.42 -12.41 1.69
C PRO A 76 4.39 -10.97 2.19
N THR A 77 4.82 -10.05 1.34
CA THR A 77 4.85 -8.63 1.68
C THR A 77 3.48 -7.97 1.44
N LYS A 78 3.22 -6.84 2.09
CA LYS A 78 2.01 -6.05 1.80
C LYS A 78 2.00 -5.51 0.38
N GLN A 79 3.17 -5.23 -0.19
CA GLN A 79 3.31 -4.86 -1.60
C GLN A 79 2.81 -5.97 -2.53
N GLU A 80 3.17 -7.23 -2.25
CA GLU A 80 2.68 -8.38 -3.01
C GLU A 80 1.15 -8.52 -2.91
N LEU A 81 0.59 -8.29 -1.71
CA LEU A 81 -0.86 -8.27 -1.52
C LEU A 81 -1.55 -7.17 -2.33
N TYR A 82 -1.06 -5.94 -2.27
CA TYR A 82 -1.65 -4.81 -3.01
C TYR A 82 -1.54 -5.02 -4.52
N ALA A 83 -0.38 -5.49 -4.99
CA ALA A 83 -0.16 -5.83 -6.39
C ALA A 83 -1.11 -6.92 -6.89
N GLU A 84 -1.36 -7.95 -6.10
CA GLU A 84 -2.27 -9.05 -6.46
C GLU A 84 -3.74 -8.61 -6.44
N CYS A 85 -4.13 -7.73 -5.50
CA CYS A 85 -5.47 -7.14 -5.46
C CYS A 85 -5.73 -6.33 -6.74
N GLU A 86 -4.81 -5.44 -7.10
CA GLU A 86 -4.88 -4.64 -8.32
C GLU A 86 -4.96 -5.53 -9.57
N LYS A 87 -4.06 -6.52 -9.68
CA LYS A 87 -4.02 -7.47 -10.81
C LYS A 87 -5.36 -8.19 -11.02
N ARG A 88 -6.07 -8.50 -9.94
CA ARG A 88 -7.36 -9.25 -9.98
C ARG A 88 -8.58 -8.35 -9.97
N GLY A 89 -8.42 -7.03 -9.91
CA GLY A 89 -9.52 -6.08 -9.75
C GLY A 89 -10.29 -6.27 -8.44
N ILE A 90 -9.62 -6.72 -7.37
CA ILE A 90 -10.22 -6.86 -6.04
C ILE A 90 -9.97 -5.57 -5.25
N PRO A 91 -10.99 -4.72 -5.01
CA PRO A 91 -10.83 -3.51 -4.22
C PRO A 91 -10.51 -3.80 -2.76
N ILE A 92 -9.70 -2.92 -2.18
CA ILE A 92 -9.32 -2.90 -0.77
C ILE A 92 -10.16 -1.85 -0.04
N VAL A 93 -10.84 -2.27 1.01
CA VAL A 93 -11.40 -1.41 2.05
C VAL A 93 -10.33 -1.21 3.12
N ALA A 94 -9.73 -0.02 3.16
CA ALA A 94 -8.61 0.30 4.03
C ALA A 94 -9.09 0.49 5.48
N MET A 95 -8.83 -0.51 6.33
CA MET A 95 -9.17 -0.47 7.75
C MET A 95 -8.05 0.16 8.57
N LYS A 96 -8.46 0.75 9.71
CA LYS A 96 -7.57 1.40 10.69
C LYS A 96 -6.65 2.45 10.03
N PRO A 97 -7.17 3.39 9.22
CA PRO A 97 -6.34 4.42 8.59
C PRO A 97 -5.59 5.27 9.61
N PHE A 98 -6.12 5.42 10.84
CA PHE A 98 -5.49 6.18 11.93
C PHE A 98 -4.63 5.33 12.88
N ALA A 99 -4.39 4.05 12.58
CA ALA A 99 -3.64 3.14 13.46
C ALA A 99 -4.10 3.16 14.94
N ALA A 100 -5.43 3.14 15.16
CA ALA A 100 -6.05 3.30 16.48
C ALA A 100 -5.73 4.64 17.19
N GLY A 101 -5.54 5.71 16.41
CA GLY A 101 -5.23 7.06 16.89
C GLY A 101 -3.74 7.29 17.17
N ASN A 102 -2.89 6.27 17.07
CA ASN A 102 -1.49 6.36 17.48
C ASN A 102 -0.62 7.21 16.55
N ILE A 103 -1.06 7.47 15.32
CA ILE A 103 -0.32 8.30 14.35
C ILE A 103 -0.96 9.68 14.15
N LEU A 104 -2.01 10.01 14.92
CA LEU A 104 -2.63 11.33 14.85
C LEU A 104 -1.82 12.34 15.67
N LYS A 105 -1.76 13.59 15.18
CA LYS A 105 -1.16 14.72 15.92
C LYS A 105 -1.73 14.81 17.34
N GLY A 106 -0.85 14.91 18.33
CA GLY A 106 -1.25 14.99 19.74
C GLY A 106 -1.66 13.66 20.37
N SER A 107 -1.41 12.53 19.71
CA SER A 107 -1.58 11.21 20.32
C SER A 107 -0.68 11.04 21.54
N LYS A 108 -1.09 10.22 22.51
CA LYS A 108 -0.31 9.89 23.73
C LYS A 108 0.18 8.43 23.73
N GLY A 109 0.17 7.79 22.56
CA GLY A 109 0.51 6.38 22.42
C GLY A 109 2.01 6.10 22.42
N PRO A 110 2.42 4.81 22.39
CA PRO A 110 3.83 4.39 22.41
C PRO A 110 4.69 4.92 21.26
N ILE A 111 4.05 5.37 20.18
CA ILE A 111 4.69 5.94 18.98
C ILE A 111 4.43 7.45 18.82
N SER A 112 3.88 8.10 19.85
CA SER A 112 3.69 9.54 19.89
C SER A 112 5.02 10.26 19.64
N GLY A 113 5.00 11.29 18.79
CA GLY A 113 6.19 12.04 18.38
C GLY A 113 7.09 11.36 17.34
N LEU A 114 6.85 10.08 16.99
CA LEU A 114 7.59 9.40 15.91
C LEU A 114 6.94 9.60 14.54
N LEU A 115 5.62 9.73 14.49
CA LEU A 115 4.88 10.07 13.27
C LEU A 115 3.57 10.73 13.66
N GLU A 116 3.37 11.96 13.21
CA GLU A 116 2.20 12.76 13.55
C GLU A 116 1.52 13.31 12.30
N LEU A 117 0.39 12.69 11.95
CA LEU A 117 -0.39 13.01 10.77
C LEU A 117 -1.73 13.66 11.15
N THR A 118 -2.25 14.48 10.25
CA THR A 118 -3.66 14.91 10.31
C THR A 118 -4.57 13.77 9.81
N PRO A 119 -5.88 13.82 10.13
CA PRO A 119 -6.86 12.92 9.52
C PRO A 119 -6.84 12.96 7.99
N VAL A 120 -6.70 14.15 7.40
CA VAL A 120 -6.54 14.37 5.95
C VAL A 120 -5.36 13.57 5.40
N GLN A 121 -4.19 13.66 6.03
CA GLN A 121 -2.98 12.94 5.60
C GLN A 121 -3.14 11.42 5.74
N CYS A 122 -3.81 10.94 6.79
CA CYS A 122 -4.06 9.49 6.95
C CYS A 122 -5.01 8.95 5.87
N VAL A 123 -6.07 9.70 5.53
CA VAL A 123 -6.99 9.37 4.44
C VAL A 123 -6.27 9.39 3.10
N GLN A 124 -5.48 10.45 2.84
CA GLN A 124 -4.64 10.58 1.65
C GLN A 124 -3.68 9.40 1.50
N TYR A 125 -3.02 9.00 2.58
CA TYR A 125 -2.11 7.86 2.57
C TYR A 125 -2.82 6.59 2.09
N ALA A 126 -3.98 6.27 2.66
CA ALA A 126 -4.71 5.07 2.29
C ALA A 126 -5.16 5.09 0.82
N LEU A 127 -5.64 6.25 0.34
CA LEU A 127 -6.12 6.43 -1.03
C LEU A 127 -5.00 6.55 -2.08
N SER A 128 -3.75 6.70 -1.66
CA SER A 128 -2.60 6.71 -2.58
C SER A 128 -2.32 5.34 -3.21
N PHE A 129 -2.86 4.25 -2.66
CA PHE A 129 -2.68 2.90 -3.15
C PHE A 129 -3.73 2.55 -4.23
N PRO A 130 -3.32 2.13 -5.45
CA PRO A 130 -4.25 1.88 -6.57
C PRO A 130 -5.41 0.93 -6.26
N ALA A 131 -5.15 -0.12 -5.48
CA ALA A 131 -6.17 -1.10 -5.13
C ALA A 131 -7.15 -0.64 -4.04
N VAL A 132 -6.89 0.49 -3.36
CA VAL A 132 -7.76 0.97 -2.27
C VAL A 132 -8.96 1.72 -2.84
N ALA A 133 -10.15 1.20 -2.58
CA ALA A 133 -11.40 1.83 -3.01
C ALA A 133 -11.93 2.84 -1.98
N CYS A 134 -11.80 2.54 -0.68
CA CYS A 134 -12.19 3.48 0.37
C CYS A 134 -11.48 3.19 1.70
N PRO A 135 -11.09 4.22 2.47
CA PRO A 135 -10.71 4.09 3.86
C PRO A 135 -11.93 4.11 4.78
N VAL A 136 -11.81 3.43 5.93
CA VAL A 136 -12.84 3.41 6.97
C VAL A 136 -12.27 4.04 8.25
N PRO A 137 -12.28 5.39 8.35
CA PRO A 137 -11.84 6.10 9.54
C PRO A 137 -12.79 5.83 10.71
N GLY A 138 -12.23 5.64 11.90
CA GLY A 138 -13.00 5.56 13.15
C GLY A 138 -13.11 6.94 13.79
N PHE A 139 -14.29 7.28 14.30
CA PHE A 139 -14.59 8.54 14.97
C PHE A 139 -15.59 8.31 16.11
N ALA A 140 -15.52 9.12 17.16
CA ALA A 140 -16.40 9.11 18.32
C ALA A 140 -17.35 10.32 18.35
N SER A 141 -17.17 11.29 17.45
CA SER A 141 -18.00 12.50 17.36
C SER A 141 -18.22 12.94 15.91
N VAL A 142 -19.21 13.81 15.70
CA VAL A 142 -19.46 14.45 14.40
C VAL A 142 -18.28 15.33 13.99
N ASP A 143 -17.60 15.97 14.95
CA ASP A 143 -16.42 16.80 14.67
C ASP A 143 -15.26 15.95 14.12
N GLU A 144 -15.01 14.77 14.69
CA GLU A 144 -13.99 13.84 14.19
C GLU A 144 -14.36 13.27 12.80
N LEU A 145 -15.64 13.01 12.54
CA LEU A 145 -16.13 12.69 11.20
C LEU A 145 -15.84 13.82 10.22
N ASN A 146 -16.15 15.07 10.58
CA ASN A 146 -15.90 16.24 9.74
C ASN A 146 -14.40 16.43 9.46
N GLN A 147 -13.52 16.18 10.43
CA GLN A 147 -12.06 16.20 10.20
C GLN A 147 -11.61 15.15 9.18
N SER A 148 -12.24 13.98 9.15
CA SER A 148 -11.97 12.95 8.14
C SER A 148 -12.49 13.38 6.76
N LEU A 149 -13.69 13.96 6.71
CA LEU A 149 -14.33 14.45 5.47
C LEU A 149 -13.64 15.68 4.88
N ALA A 150 -12.90 16.45 5.68
CA ALA A 150 -12.12 17.61 5.21
C ALA A 150 -11.15 17.25 4.08
N TRP A 151 -10.75 15.97 3.96
CA TRP A 151 -9.95 15.47 2.83
C TRP A 151 -10.56 15.79 1.45
N LEU A 152 -11.90 15.80 1.34
CA LEU A 152 -12.61 16.06 0.09
C LEU A 152 -12.37 17.47 -0.46
N THR A 153 -12.05 18.43 0.42
CA THR A 153 -11.82 19.84 0.06
C THR A 153 -10.39 20.30 0.37
N ALA A 154 -9.53 19.40 0.86
CA ALA A 154 -8.17 19.74 1.26
C ALA A 154 -7.27 20.04 0.05
N THR A 155 -6.36 21.00 0.23
CA THR A 155 -5.36 21.37 -0.79
C THR A 155 -4.29 20.28 -0.93
N GLU A 156 -3.47 20.37 -1.98
CA GLU A 156 -2.36 19.44 -2.17
C GLU A 156 -1.30 19.56 -1.06
N GLU A 157 -1.11 20.77 -0.51
CA GLU A 157 -0.22 21.00 0.62
C GLU A 157 -0.74 20.33 1.91
N GLU A 158 -2.05 20.34 2.14
CA GLU A 158 -2.66 19.66 3.31
C GLU A 158 -2.64 18.13 3.19
N LYS A 159 -2.61 17.64 1.94
CA LYS A 159 -2.46 16.22 1.59
C LYS A 159 -1.00 15.77 1.53
N ASP A 160 -0.04 16.68 1.66
CA ASP A 160 1.37 16.33 1.54
C ASP A 160 1.81 15.31 2.61
N LEU A 161 2.51 14.28 2.17
CA LEU A 161 2.98 13.16 2.99
C LEU A 161 4.51 13.15 3.17
N SER A 162 5.21 14.20 2.75
CA SER A 162 6.66 14.35 2.97
C SER A 162 7.07 14.21 4.44
N ILE A 163 6.20 14.59 5.38
CA ILE A 163 6.41 14.40 6.83
C ILE A 163 6.65 12.93 7.21
N ILE A 164 6.12 11.98 6.44
CA ILE A 164 6.38 10.55 6.63
C ILE A 164 7.86 10.27 6.36
N SER A 165 8.44 10.81 5.28
CA SER A 165 9.89 10.65 5.02
C SER A 165 10.75 11.28 6.10
N GLU A 166 10.41 12.49 6.54
CA GLU A 166 11.19 13.22 7.56
C GLU A 166 11.17 12.51 8.91
N SER A 167 10.00 12.01 9.32
CA SER A 167 9.80 11.39 10.63
C SER A 167 10.34 9.95 10.70
N LEU A 168 10.45 9.28 9.55
CA LEU A 168 10.83 7.86 9.47
C LEU A 168 12.21 7.64 8.83
N ALA A 169 12.92 8.72 8.48
CA ALA A 169 14.30 8.71 8.01
C ALA A 169 15.22 8.09 9.08
N GLY A 170 15.41 6.77 8.98
CA GLY A 170 16.34 6.02 9.82
C GLY A 170 15.91 4.60 10.14
N LYS A 171 14.61 4.25 10.04
CA LYS A 171 14.13 2.89 10.42
C LYS A 171 13.44 2.08 9.32
N PHE A 172 12.93 2.72 8.26
CA PHE A 172 12.12 2.04 7.22
C PHE A 172 12.38 2.55 5.80
N HIS A 173 13.61 3.01 5.55
CA HIS A 173 14.05 3.58 4.29
C HIS A 173 14.34 2.49 3.24
N GLY A 174 14.02 2.74 1.96
CA GLY A 174 14.56 1.96 0.85
C GLY A 174 13.65 0.90 0.20
N GLN A 175 12.38 0.75 0.62
CA GLN A 175 11.42 -0.13 -0.07
C GLN A 175 10.26 0.62 -0.74
N CYS A 176 10.06 0.42 -2.05
CA CYS A 176 8.93 1.00 -2.78
C CYS A 176 7.62 0.32 -2.38
N MET A 177 6.54 1.10 -2.21
CA MET A 177 5.21 0.61 -1.81
C MET A 177 4.19 0.61 -2.95
N TYR A 178 4.57 1.06 -4.15
CA TYR A 178 3.67 1.25 -5.31
C TYR A 178 2.46 2.15 -5.01
N CYS A 179 2.67 3.16 -4.16
CA CYS A 179 1.67 4.07 -3.60
C CYS A 179 1.50 5.38 -4.40
N ASN A 180 2.02 5.46 -5.62
CA ASN A 180 1.88 6.62 -6.52
C ASN A 180 2.30 8.02 -6.03
N HIS A 181 2.88 8.20 -4.84
CA HIS A 181 3.42 9.52 -4.41
C HIS A 181 4.48 10.10 -5.35
N CYS A 182 5.13 9.26 -6.15
CA CYS A 182 6.07 9.68 -7.17
C CYS A 182 5.42 10.44 -8.35
N GLN A 183 4.09 10.48 -8.44
CA GLN A 183 3.33 11.18 -9.49
C GLN A 183 3.05 12.66 -9.16
N PRO A 184 2.75 13.52 -10.16
CA PRO A 184 2.79 13.25 -11.61
C PRO A 184 4.21 13.35 -12.19
N CYS A 185 4.53 12.48 -13.15
CA CYS A 185 5.75 12.60 -13.95
C CYS A 185 5.54 13.57 -15.14
N PRO A 186 6.46 14.52 -15.41
CA PRO A 186 6.34 15.42 -16.57
C PRO A 186 6.43 14.70 -17.92
N LYS A 187 6.91 13.46 -17.93
CA LYS A 187 6.93 12.57 -19.09
C LYS A 187 5.76 11.59 -19.09
N SER A 188 4.80 11.75 -18.18
CA SER A 188 3.63 10.89 -18.03
C SER A 188 3.98 9.41 -17.80
N ILE A 189 5.14 9.13 -17.20
CA ILE A 189 5.56 7.78 -16.81
C ILE A 189 4.74 7.34 -15.61
N ASP A 190 4.12 6.16 -15.68
CA ASP A 190 3.59 5.48 -14.51
C ASP A 190 4.74 4.89 -13.68
N ILE A 191 5.36 5.72 -12.86
CA ILE A 191 6.59 5.38 -12.12
C ILE A 191 6.36 4.20 -11.17
N ALA A 192 5.20 4.12 -10.52
CA ALA A 192 4.91 3.01 -9.62
C ALA A 192 4.75 1.71 -10.39
N GLN A 193 4.00 1.73 -11.50
CA GLN A 193 3.80 0.54 -12.34
C GLN A 193 5.10 0.09 -13.01
N VAL A 194 5.91 1.02 -13.54
CA VAL A 194 7.24 0.70 -14.10
C VAL A 194 8.15 0.08 -13.05
N THR A 195 8.21 0.67 -11.84
CA THR A 195 9.01 0.13 -10.73
C THR A 195 8.54 -1.27 -10.35
N LYS A 196 7.23 -1.48 -10.22
CA LYS A 196 6.61 -2.77 -9.90
C LYS A 196 6.97 -3.84 -10.94
N LEU A 197 6.88 -3.53 -12.23
CA LEU A 197 7.22 -4.46 -13.30
C LEU A 197 8.71 -4.80 -13.31
N ALA A 198 9.58 -3.83 -13.04
CA ALA A 198 11.02 -4.08 -12.88
C ALA A 198 11.32 -5.01 -11.70
N ASP A 199 10.69 -4.78 -10.54
CA ASP A 199 10.84 -5.63 -9.34
C ASP A 199 10.34 -7.06 -9.59
N LEU A 200 9.24 -7.22 -10.33
CA LEU A 200 8.73 -8.54 -10.73
C LEU A 200 9.67 -9.23 -11.71
N ALA A 201 10.19 -8.51 -12.70
CA ALA A 201 11.09 -9.05 -13.71
C ALA A 201 12.43 -9.53 -13.13
N GLU A 202 12.96 -8.86 -12.10
CA GLU A 202 14.18 -9.30 -11.40
C GLU A 202 14.00 -10.62 -10.64
N LYS A 203 12.77 -10.89 -10.16
CA LYS A 203 12.43 -12.19 -9.57
C LYS A 203 12.21 -13.29 -10.63
N GLY A 204 11.98 -12.90 -11.88
CA GLY A 204 11.77 -13.79 -13.00
C GLY A 204 10.98 -13.12 -14.12
N LEU A 205 11.67 -12.77 -15.21
CA LEU A 205 11.04 -12.13 -16.36
C LEU A 205 10.26 -13.15 -17.20
N THR A 206 8.95 -12.94 -17.30
CA THR A 206 8.03 -13.75 -18.11
C THR A 206 7.50 -12.96 -19.30
N ASP A 207 6.96 -13.67 -20.30
CA ASP A 207 6.32 -13.02 -21.46
C ASP A 207 5.14 -12.14 -21.05
N GLU A 208 4.39 -12.54 -20.02
CA GLU A 208 3.31 -11.75 -19.43
C GLU A 208 3.82 -10.41 -18.86
N ILE A 209 4.89 -10.44 -18.04
CA ILE A 209 5.48 -9.22 -17.46
C ILE A 209 6.01 -8.32 -18.58
N ARG A 210 6.67 -8.90 -19.59
CA ARG A 210 7.16 -8.16 -20.75
C ARG A 210 6.01 -7.50 -21.52
N SER A 211 4.95 -8.25 -21.79
CA SER A 211 3.76 -7.73 -22.47
C SER A 211 3.11 -6.59 -21.68
N GLN A 212 3.00 -6.72 -20.35
CA GLN A 212 2.48 -5.67 -19.48
C GLN A 212 3.34 -4.40 -19.54
N TYR A 213 4.66 -4.54 -19.56
CA TYR A 213 5.57 -3.41 -19.70
C TYR A 213 5.45 -2.73 -21.05
N THR A 214 5.47 -3.50 -22.15
CA THR A 214 5.34 -2.98 -23.52
C THR A 214 3.98 -2.31 -23.79
N ALA A 215 2.94 -2.70 -23.04
CA ALA A 215 1.62 -2.09 -23.14
C ALA A 215 1.53 -0.71 -22.46
N LEU A 216 2.56 -0.29 -21.71
CA LEU A 216 2.60 1.04 -21.10
C LEU A 216 2.76 2.12 -22.18
N ALA A 217 2.12 3.27 -21.96
CA ALA A 217 2.22 4.40 -22.88
C ALA A 217 3.64 5.01 -22.90
N THR A 218 4.34 4.96 -21.78
CA THR A 218 5.69 5.50 -21.57
C THR A 218 6.47 4.57 -20.63
N HIS A 219 7.79 4.57 -20.78
CA HIS A 219 8.66 3.55 -20.22
C HIS A 219 9.80 4.17 -19.39
N GLY A 220 10.55 3.34 -18.68
CA GLY A 220 11.70 3.79 -17.88
C GLY A 220 12.74 4.57 -18.70
N GLY A 221 12.96 4.16 -19.96
CA GLY A 221 13.88 4.83 -20.90
C GLY A 221 13.49 6.27 -21.26
N ASP A 222 12.22 6.66 -21.10
CA ASP A 222 11.73 8.02 -21.38
C ASP A 222 12.09 9.03 -20.27
N CYS A 223 12.72 8.56 -19.18
CA CYS A 223 13.03 9.36 -18.00
C CYS A 223 14.08 10.44 -18.29
N ILE A 224 13.69 11.71 -18.13
CA ILE A 224 14.58 12.88 -18.27
C ILE A 224 15.38 13.22 -17.00
N ARG A 225 15.32 12.37 -15.97
CA ARG A 225 16.06 12.52 -14.69
C ARG A 225 15.86 13.89 -14.00
N CYS A 226 14.62 14.40 -13.97
CA CYS A 226 14.32 15.70 -13.35
C CYS A 226 14.29 15.69 -11.81
N GLY A 227 14.27 14.51 -11.17
CA GLY A 227 14.30 14.35 -9.71
C GLY A 227 13.01 14.67 -8.95
N SER A 228 11.95 15.12 -9.63
CA SER A 228 10.69 15.48 -8.98
C SER A 228 10.04 14.31 -8.23
N CYS A 229 10.07 13.12 -8.81
CA CYS A 229 9.52 11.90 -8.21
C CYS A 229 10.29 11.44 -6.97
N THR A 230 11.62 11.47 -7.01
CA THR A 230 12.48 11.14 -5.85
C THR A 230 12.21 12.09 -4.68
N LYS A 231 12.04 13.39 -4.95
CA LYS A 231 11.72 14.40 -3.92
C LYS A 231 10.36 14.19 -3.26
N ARG A 232 9.37 13.69 -4.01
CA ARG A 232 8.02 13.41 -3.48
C ARG A 232 7.93 12.07 -2.75
N CYS A 233 8.93 11.19 -2.84
CA CYS A 233 8.82 9.86 -2.27
C CYS A 233 8.91 9.90 -0.73
N PRO A 234 7.85 9.54 0.01
CA PRO A 234 7.87 9.57 1.47
C PRO A 234 8.71 8.44 2.09
N PHE A 235 9.28 7.55 1.27
CA PHE A 235 10.12 6.43 1.71
C PHE A 235 11.59 6.58 1.27
N GLY A 236 11.93 7.71 0.65
CA GLY A 236 13.28 8.01 0.19
C GLY A 236 13.76 7.14 -0.97
N ILE A 237 12.85 6.61 -1.79
CA ILE A 237 13.21 5.80 -2.96
C ILE A 237 13.80 6.68 -4.06
N ASP A 238 14.94 6.24 -4.60
CA ASP A 238 15.44 6.77 -5.85
C ASP A 238 14.60 6.27 -7.04
N ALA A 239 13.49 6.98 -7.27
CA ALA A 239 12.59 6.70 -8.37
C ALA A 239 13.28 6.84 -9.74
N MET A 240 14.27 7.73 -9.88
CA MET A 240 15.03 7.85 -11.13
C MET A 240 15.93 6.65 -11.38
N GLY A 241 16.59 6.15 -10.34
CA GLY A 241 17.34 4.89 -10.36
C GLY A 241 16.45 3.72 -10.78
N ASN A 242 15.22 3.65 -10.27
CA ASN A 242 14.25 2.63 -10.69
C ASN A 242 13.88 2.72 -12.18
N MET A 243 13.75 3.93 -12.75
CA MET A 243 13.48 4.07 -14.18
C MET A 243 14.66 3.58 -15.03
N ALA A 244 15.89 3.91 -14.63
CA ALA A 244 17.09 3.41 -15.31
C ALA A 244 17.22 1.88 -15.20
N ARG A 245 16.88 1.32 -14.05
CA ARG A 245 16.84 -0.13 -13.81
C ARG A 245 15.80 -0.82 -14.70
N ALA A 246 14.59 -0.26 -14.80
CA ALA A 246 13.56 -0.78 -15.70
C ALA A 246 14.02 -0.75 -17.17
N ALA A 247 14.65 0.34 -17.62
CA ALA A 247 15.20 0.44 -18.97
C ALA A 247 16.21 -0.67 -19.26
N ALA A 248 17.11 -0.96 -18.32
CA ALA A 248 18.08 -2.05 -18.44
C ALA A 248 17.42 -3.44 -18.47
N VAL A 249 16.44 -3.70 -17.59
CA VAL A 249 15.76 -5.00 -17.50
C VAL A 249 14.93 -5.31 -18.76
N PHE A 250 14.28 -4.30 -19.34
CA PHE A 250 13.40 -4.46 -20.49
C PHE A 250 14.07 -4.15 -21.84
N GLY A 251 15.28 -3.60 -21.84
CA GLY A 251 16.08 -3.35 -23.05
C GLY A 251 15.60 -2.16 -23.88
N CYS A 252 15.16 -1.08 -23.21
CA CYS A 252 14.73 0.16 -23.85
C CYS A 252 15.60 1.37 -23.54
#